data_AF-A0A836GWC1-F1
#
_entry.id   AF-A0A836GWC1-F1
#
_cell.length_a   1.000
_cell.length_b   1.000
_cell.length_c   1.000
_cell.angle_alpha   90.00
_cell.angle_beta   90.00
_cell.angle_gamma   90.00
#
_symmetry.space_group_name_H-M   'P 1'
#
loop_
_entity.id
_entity.type
_entity.pdbx_description
1 polymer ?
#
loop_
_entity_poly.entity_id
_entity_poly.type
_entity_poly.pdbx_seq_one_letter_code
_entity_poly.pdbx_strand_id
1 'polypeptide(L)'
;MGCRSSRLKSKKEGEDGKKGANVAGNGSRTGSGASTDTSTRSQSEETVEISAAVSYEGEQKHGAGEHLTDLAVKVERSANTNRYVTEGELNMTCPAELRTIMDNMSDLSTGSSSAPQLFHISPTERAEVEPGTWAWWREELRHERVTKDGYHRVLLQDVQTRLTIQHEDDPSTVELDLSNCYMEPTAPYVLGRLFASLQLKELRWITSLRLDGNYFTDAGFGTMLATMSAANEKQTILPVLRQLYLNNMNLDRHSVAGLFAYLFPVNRSATRSIPAKGALRIAGSRASRPSEDYITANKRGPTVPLFPSMSVLSLSDNPGVGTAGLILILRSFLAVHYEPHIFSVMDLSRCGIDRGASRYLREYFEQLSSAIDAGCCPVVPKRFVLMGNQHGIADSHDIYSPEGTGIQLVL
;
A
#
# COMPACT_ATOMS: atom_id res chain seq x y z
N MET A 1 22.89 -5.52 48.74
CA MET A 1 21.73 -4.75 49.22
C MET A 1 20.51 -5.21 48.45
N GLY A 2 19.59 -5.91 49.12
CA GLY A 2 18.36 -6.43 48.50
C GLY A 2 17.12 -5.84 49.16
N CYS A 3 16.05 -5.72 48.39
CA CYS A 3 14.65 -5.62 48.83
C CYS A 3 13.80 -6.15 47.65
N ARG A 4 13.33 -7.40 47.72
CA ARG A 4 12.09 -7.91 48.35
C ARG A 4 10.82 -7.66 47.54
N SER A 5 10.35 -8.76 46.95
CA SER A 5 9.01 -9.02 46.45
C SER A 5 7.93 -8.90 47.53
N SER A 6 6.73 -8.50 47.16
CA SER A 6 5.51 -8.75 47.92
C SER A 6 4.52 -9.59 47.09
N ARG A 7 4.36 -10.85 47.54
CA ARG A 7 3.24 -11.73 47.19
C ARG A 7 2.11 -11.47 48.19
N LEU A 8 0.87 -11.42 47.72
CA LEU A 8 -0.31 -11.64 48.56
C LEU A 8 -1.03 -12.89 48.06
N LYS A 9 -1.18 -13.87 48.95
CA LYS A 9 -1.91 -15.11 48.74
C LYS A 9 -3.03 -15.21 49.78
N SER A 10 -4.21 -15.58 49.28
CA SER A 10 -5.24 -16.47 49.85
C SER A 10 -5.76 -16.28 51.27
N LYS A 11 -7.09 -16.17 51.37
CA LYS A 11 -7.89 -16.64 52.51
C LYS A 11 -8.87 -17.70 52.02
N LYS A 12 -8.92 -18.83 52.74
CA LYS A 12 -9.76 -20.02 52.54
C LYS A 12 -10.61 -20.23 53.80
N GLU A 13 -11.64 -21.07 53.68
CA GLU A 13 -12.58 -21.66 54.68
C GLU A 13 -14.04 -21.23 54.41
N GLY A 14 -15.05 -22.10 54.38
CA GLY A 14 -15.22 -23.56 54.59
C GLY A 14 -16.60 -23.96 54.01
N GLU A 15 -16.77 -25.19 53.48
CA GLU A 15 -17.56 -26.32 54.07
C GLU A 15 -19.02 -25.94 54.45
N ASP A 16 -20.09 -26.67 54.12
CA ASP A 16 -20.29 -28.08 53.80
C ASP A 16 -21.78 -28.31 53.37
N GLY A 17 -22.12 -29.45 52.73
CA GLY A 17 -23.46 -30.07 52.93
C GLY A 17 -24.41 -30.41 51.76
N LYS A 18 -24.17 -31.57 51.11
CA LYS A 18 -25.11 -32.71 50.84
C LYS A 18 -26.46 -32.58 50.08
N LYS A 19 -26.53 -33.42 49.02
CA LYS A 19 -27.47 -34.53 48.68
C LYS A 19 -28.80 -34.31 47.91
N GLY A 20 -29.00 -35.18 46.90
CA GLY A 20 -30.28 -35.68 46.35
C GLY A 20 -30.32 -35.65 44.81
N ALA A 21 -29.81 -36.64 44.05
CA ALA A 21 -30.38 -37.95 43.68
C ALA A 21 -31.63 -37.92 42.75
N ASN A 22 -31.38 -38.33 41.49
CA ASN A 22 -32.19 -39.13 40.52
C ASN A 22 -33.66 -38.80 40.23
N VAL A 23 -34.04 -38.87 38.94
CA VAL A 23 -34.92 -39.90 38.36
C VAL A 23 -35.01 -39.73 36.83
N ALA A 24 -34.93 -40.87 36.12
CA ALA A 24 -35.11 -41.04 34.68
C ALA A 24 -36.59 -41.21 34.29
N GLY A 25 -36.93 -41.02 33.01
CA GLY A 25 -38.25 -41.37 32.48
C GLY A 25 -38.34 -41.33 30.95
N ASN A 26 -38.34 -42.52 30.35
CA ASN A 26 -38.55 -42.82 28.93
C ASN A 26 -39.95 -42.43 28.41
N GLY A 27 -40.07 -42.26 27.09
CA GLY A 27 -41.37 -42.27 26.40
C GLY A 27 -41.28 -42.14 24.86
N SER A 28 -41.21 -43.28 24.18
CA SER A 28 -41.30 -43.46 22.72
C SER A 28 -42.71 -43.22 22.18
N ARG A 29 -42.85 -42.66 20.96
CA ARG A 29 -43.77 -43.20 19.93
C ARG A 29 -43.57 -42.59 18.53
N THR A 30 -43.73 -43.50 17.57
CA THR A 30 -43.66 -43.46 16.10
C THR A 30 -44.77 -42.68 15.39
N GLY A 31 -44.53 -42.27 14.13
CA GLY A 31 -45.61 -41.99 13.16
C GLY A 31 -45.16 -41.36 11.84
N SER A 32 -45.16 -42.16 10.76
CA SER A 32 -45.00 -41.74 9.36
C SER A 32 -46.19 -40.91 8.84
N GLY A 33 -45.97 -40.09 7.80
CA GLY A 33 -47.04 -39.56 6.95
C GLY A 33 -46.61 -38.42 6.04
N ALA A 34 -46.71 -38.64 4.72
CA ALA A 34 -46.38 -37.69 3.66
C ALA A 34 -47.59 -36.84 3.23
N SER A 35 -47.27 -35.78 2.47
CA SER A 35 -48.07 -35.11 1.41
C SER A 35 -48.76 -33.76 1.72
N THR A 36 -48.19 -32.74 1.06
CA THR A 36 -48.81 -31.66 0.23
C THR A 36 -49.99 -30.84 0.76
N ASP A 37 -49.72 -29.54 0.92
CA ASP A 37 -50.17 -28.43 0.05
C ASP A 37 -50.78 -27.19 0.72
N THR A 38 -50.28 -26.06 0.21
CA THR A 38 -50.87 -24.72 0.04
C THR A 38 -50.99 -23.71 1.20
N SER A 39 -50.27 -22.59 0.97
CA SER A 39 -50.70 -21.17 1.13
C SER A 39 -50.75 -20.64 2.59
N THR A 40 -50.20 -19.50 2.99
CA THR A 40 -49.88 -18.23 2.31
C THR A 40 -49.08 -17.34 3.27
N ARG A 41 -48.41 -16.31 2.72
CA ARG A 41 -48.16 -14.97 3.30
C ARG A 41 -46.70 -14.59 3.62
N SER A 42 -46.03 -14.16 2.55
CA SER A 42 -45.36 -12.86 2.37
C SER A 42 -44.71 -12.16 3.57
N GLN A 43 -43.38 -12.00 3.52
CA GLN A 43 -42.71 -10.69 3.64
C GLN A 43 -41.45 -10.70 2.74
N SER A 44 -41.53 -9.94 1.65
CA SER A 44 -40.42 -9.57 0.77
C SER A 44 -39.83 -8.28 1.29
N GLU A 45 -38.54 -8.27 1.64
CA GLU A 45 -37.78 -7.02 1.81
C GLU A 45 -37.17 -6.63 0.46
N GLU A 46 -37.46 -5.38 0.12
CA GLU A 46 -37.31 -4.70 -1.15
C GLU A 46 -35.88 -4.15 -1.26
N THR A 47 -35.11 -4.69 -2.19
CA THR A 47 -33.81 -4.14 -2.61
C THR A 47 -34.05 -2.94 -3.51
N VAL A 48 -33.68 -1.74 -3.04
CA VAL A 48 -33.63 -0.53 -3.84
C VAL A 48 -32.38 -0.54 -4.72
N GLU A 49 -32.57 -0.78 -6.01
CA GLU A 49 -31.60 -0.53 -7.06
C GLU A 49 -31.52 0.99 -7.33
N ILE A 50 -30.33 1.57 -7.20
CA ILE A 50 -30.03 2.90 -7.75
C ILE A 50 -29.22 2.69 -9.03
N SER A 51 -29.91 2.84 -10.16
CA SER A 51 -29.33 2.91 -11.49
C SER A 51 -28.84 4.32 -11.78
N ALA A 52 -27.57 4.47 -12.15
CA ALA A 52 -27.06 5.63 -12.85
C ALA A 52 -26.18 5.15 -14.01
N ALA A 53 -26.84 4.83 -15.12
CA ALA A 53 -26.19 4.66 -16.42
C ALA A 53 -26.23 6.00 -17.14
N VAL A 54 -25.06 6.53 -17.50
CA VAL A 54 -24.92 7.56 -18.53
C VAL A 54 -24.17 6.91 -19.69
N SER A 55 -24.88 6.70 -20.79
CA SER A 55 -24.35 6.28 -22.07
C SER A 55 -23.70 7.45 -22.80
N TYR A 56 -22.58 7.21 -23.47
CA TYR A 56 -22.19 8.00 -24.64
C TYR A 56 -21.82 7.04 -25.77
N GLU A 57 -22.71 6.96 -26.76
CA GLU A 57 -22.36 6.54 -28.11
C GLU A 57 -21.64 7.69 -28.81
N GLY A 58 -20.62 7.35 -29.60
CA GLY A 58 -19.95 8.28 -30.49
C GLY A 58 -20.56 8.22 -31.89
N GLU A 59 -20.76 9.38 -32.50
CA GLU A 59 -20.72 9.54 -33.95
C GLU A 59 -19.92 10.79 -34.32
N GLN A 60 -19.02 10.61 -35.29
CA GLN A 60 -18.22 11.66 -35.93
C GLN A 60 -19.11 12.56 -36.80
N LYS A 61 -18.78 13.86 -36.87
CA LYS A 61 -18.62 14.62 -38.14
C LYS A 61 -18.05 16.02 -37.93
N HIS A 62 -17.33 16.47 -38.96
CA HIS A 62 -16.60 17.72 -39.13
C HIS A 62 -17.41 19.01 -38.96
N GLY A 63 -16.72 20.11 -38.59
CA GLY A 63 -17.19 21.48 -38.83
C GLY A 63 -16.40 22.53 -38.04
N ALA A 64 -15.89 23.54 -38.74
CA ALA A 64 -15.07 24.64 -38.24
C ALA A 64 -15.90 25.77 -37.58
N GLY A 65 -15.22 26.68 -36.86
CA GLY A 65 -15.65 28.08 -36.70
C GLY A 65 -16.00 28.57 -35.29
N GLU A 66 -15.07 29.34 -34.72
CA GLU A 66 -15.22 30.66 -34.08
C GLU A 66 -16.20 30.96 -32.91
N HIS A 67 -15.65 31.77 -32.00
CA HIS A 67 -16.22 32.90 -31.23
C HIS A 67 -16.91 32.70 -29.85
N LEU A 68 -16.19 33.21 -28.82
CA LEU A 68 -16.56 34.11 -27.70
C LEU A 68 -17.94 33.99 -27.01
N THR A 69 -17.93 33.81 -25.68
CA THR A 69 -18.35 34.79 -24.61
C THR A 69 -18.46 34.03 -23.28
N ASP A 70 -17.71 34.41 -22.25
CA ASP A 70 -18.04 35.41 -21.22
C ASP A 70 -19.13 34.93 -20.25
N LEU A 71 -18.76 34.66 -18.98
CA LEU A 71 -19.67 34.68 -17.82
C LEU A 71 -18.86 34.85 -16.53
N ALA A 72 -18.72 36.11 -16.15
CA ALA A 72 -18.32 36.54 -14.82
C ALA A 72 -19.42 36.20 -13.79
N VAL A 73 -19.02 35.68 -12.62
CA VAL A 73 -19.84 35.75 -11.40
C VAL A 73 -19.06 36.46 -10.30
N LYS A 74 -19.63 37.61 -9.95
CA LYS A 74 -19.37 38.51 -8.84
C LYS A 74 -19.50 37.80 -7.48
N VAL A 75 -18.53 37.97 -6.59
CA VAL A 75 -18.76 37.96 -5.13
C VAL A 75 -17.97 39.11 -4.52
N GLU A 76 -18.69 40.17 -4.14
CA GLU A 76 -18.21 41.27 -3.31
C GLU A 76 -18.52 41.00 -1.83
N ARG A 77 -17.47 41.11 -0.99
CA ARG A 77 -17.34 41.92 0.25
C ARG A 77 -18.53 41.94 1.25
N SER A 78 -18.37 41.98 2.57
CA SER A 78 -17.26 42.31 3.48
C SER A 78 -17.82 42.20 4.91
N ALA A 79 -16.97 41.94 5.92
CA ALA A 79 -17.04 42.64 7.20
C ALA A 79 -15.69 42.59 7.94
N ASN A 80 -15.18 43.78 8.27
CA ASN A 80 -14.05 44.12 9.15
C ASN A 80 -14.21 43.49 10.56
N THR A 81 -13.20 43.35 11.43
CA THR A 81 -12.33 44.41 11.98
C THR A 81 -11.34 43.76 12.97
N ASN A 82 -10.03 44.06 12.91
CA ASN A 82 -9.30 44.82 13.95
C ASN A 82 -7.78 44.72 13.82
N ARG A 83 -7.18 45.92 13.81
CA ARG A 83 -5.76 46.22 13.99
C ARG A 83 -5.32 45.88 15.41
N TYR A 84 -4.15 45.26 15.55
CA TYR A 84 -3.15 45.65 16.54
C TYR A 84 -1.77 45.47 15.90
N VAL A 85 -1.11 46.60 15.66
CA VAL A 85 0.33 46.70 15.42
C VAL A 85 0.95 46.93 16.80
N THR A 86 1.88 46.07 17.19
CA THR A 86 2.93 46.44 18.16
C THR A 86 4.24 45.91 17.61
N GLU A 87 5.09 46.86 17.24
CA GLU A 87 6.50 46.67 16.91
C GLU A 87 7.22 46.13 18.14
N GLY A 88 8.04 45.10 17.94
CA GLY A 88 8.89 44.50 18.94
C GLY A 88 10.12 43.95 18.24
N GLU A 89 11.17 44.76 18.24
CA GLU A 89 12.48 44.51 17.66
C GLU A 89 13.07 43.16 18.08
N LEU A 90 13.26 42.26 17.11
CA LEU A 90 14.23 41.17 17.24
C LEU A 90 15.32 41.38 16.19
N ASN A 91 16.38 41.97 16.72
CA ASN A 91 17.68 42.18 16.13
C ASN A 91 18.29 40.81 15.72
N MET A 92 18.10 40.39 14.47
CA MET A 92 18.90 39.33 13.86
C MET A 92 19.99 39.96 13.01
N THR A 93 21.20 39.89 13.53
CA THR A 93 22.45 40.21 12.84
C THR A 93 22.56 39.36 11.57
N CYS A 94 22.37 40.03 10.42
CA CYS A 94 22.61 39.48 9.11
C CYS A 94 24.11 39.16 8.94
N PRO A 95 24.51 37.96 8.46
CA PRO A 95 25.91 37.63 8.19
C PRO A 95 26.51 38.62 7.18
N ALA A 96 27.76 39.04 7.38
CA ALA A 96 28.46 40.06 6.59
C ALA A 96 28.45 39.82 5.06
N GLU A 97 28.24 38.57 4.64
CA GLU A 97 28.15 38.14 3.24
C GLU A 97 26.88 38.68 2.54
N LEU A 98 25.77 38.88 3.25
CA LEU A 98 24.52 39.43 2.68
C LEU A 98 24.55 40.95 2.51
N ARG A 99 25.30 41.68 3.34
CA ARG A 99 25.52 43.14 3.16
C ARG A 99 26.32 43.44 1.90
N THR A 100 27.34 42.63 1.64
CA THR A 100 28.19 42.78 0.44
C THR A 100 27.40 42.59 -0.86
N ILE A 101 26.35 41.75 -0.84
CA ILE A 101 25.45 41.55 -2.00
C ILE A 101 24.49 42.74 -2.18
N MET A 102 24.02 43.35 -1.09
CA MET A 102 23.11 44.51 -1.14
C MET A 102 23.81 45.82 -1.50
N ASP A 103 25.06 46.01 -1.04
CA ASP A 103 25.86 47.19 -1.38
C ASP A 103 26.26 47.17 -2.87
N ASN A 104 26.54 45.99 -3.43
CA ASN A 104 26.83 45.83 -4.86
C ASN A 104 25.62 46.08 -5.79
N MET A 105 24.39 46.07 -5.26
CA MET A 105 23.18 46.40 -6.04
C MET A 105 22.77 47.88 -5.95
N SER A 106 23.43 48.66 -5.09
CA SER A 106 23.08 50.07 -4.86
C SER A 106 23.97 51.05 -5.64
N ASP A 107 25.11 50.59 -6.19
CA ASP A 107 26.08 51.44 -6.90
C ASP A 107 25.91 51.51 -8.44
N LEU A 108 24.88 50.85 -9.00
CA LEU A 108 24.61 50.91 -10.44
C LEU A 108 23.47 51.90 -10.73
N SER A 109 23.68 53.19 -10.47
CA SER A 109 22.77 54.26 -10.88
C SER A 109 23.49 55.60 -11.05
N THR A 110 24.13 55.82 -12.21
CA THR A 110 24.24 57.16 -12.84
C THR A 110 24.75 57.09 -14.28
N GLY A 111 23.86 57.37 -15.25
CA GLY A 111 24.11 58.22 -16.43
C GLY A 111 24.93 57.72 -17.63
N SER A 112 24.25 57.32 -18.72
CA SER A 112 24.23 58.03 -20.03
C SER A 112 24.22 57.11 -21.27
N SER A 113 23.08 57.15 -21.98
CA SER A 113 22.90 57.13 -23.44
C SER A 113 23.80 56.22 -24.32
N SER A 114 23.30 55.01 -24.61
CA SER A 114 23.26 54.42 -25.96
C SER A 114 22.37 53.18 -25.90
N ALA A 115 21.43 53.08 -26.84
CA ALA A 115 20.44 51.99 -26.85
C ALA A 115 21.14 50.62 -26.85
N PRO A 116 20.87 49.73 -25.88
CA PRO A 116 21.34 48.37 -25.97
C PRO A 116 20.49 47.69 -27.04
N GLN A 117 21.12 47.20 -28.10
CA GLN A 117 20.51 46.20 -28.96
C GLN A 117 20.02 45.09 -28.02
N LEU A 118 18.69 44.92 -27.94
CA LEU A 118 18.08 43.75 -27.36
C LEU A 118 18.66 42.56 -28.11
N PHE A 119 19.66 41.90 -27.52
CA PHE A 119 19.87 40.50 -27.80
C PHE A 119 18.55 39.84 -27.42
N HIS A 120 17.78 39.47 -28.44
CA HIS A 120 16.79 38.43 -28.32
C HIS A 120 17.55 37.21 -27.79
N ILE A 121 17.65 37.10 -26.47
CA ILE A 121 17.80 35.82 -25.81
C ILE A 121 16.46 35.16 -26.08
N SER A 122 16.38 34.45 -27.22
CA SER A 122 15.37 33.44 -27.42
C SER A 122 15.29 32.66 -26.11
N PRO A 123 14.09 32.43 -25.53
CA PRO A 123 13.98 31.58 -24.36
C PRO A 123 14.78 30.33 -24.70
N THR A 124 15.86 30.06 -23.97
CA THR A 124 16.58 28.81 -24.12
C THR A 124 15.50 27.76 -23.99
N GLU A 125 15.18 27.06 -25.09
CA GLU A 125 14.27 25.92 -25.05
C GLU A 125 14.78 25.09 -23.88
N ARG A 126 14.04 25.08 -22.77
CA ARG A 126 14.43 24.30 -21.61
C ARG A 126 14.44 22.89 -22.15
N ALA A 127 15.63 22.32 -22.30
CA ALA A 127 15.77 20.94 -22.70
C ALA A 127 14.85 20.16 -21.77
N GLU A 128 13.77 19.60 -22.33
CA GLU A 128 12.80 18.85 -21.54
C GLU A 128 13.59 17.72 -20.88
N VAL A 129 13.75 17.81 -19.56
CA VAL A 129 14.56 16.85 -18.83
C VAL A 129 13.82 15.52 -18.88
N GLU A 130 14.43 14.51 -19.50
CA GLU A 130 13.77 13.23 -19.73
C GLU A 130 13.29 12.63 -18.40
N PRO A 131 12.00 12.24 -18.31
CA PRO A 131 11.46 11.59 -17.11
C PRO A 131 12.24 10.34 -16.72
N GLY A 132 12.41 10.13 -15.41
CA GLY A 132 13.16 8.99 -14.89
C GLY A 132 14.69 9.16 -14.90
N THR A 133 15.20 10.37 -15.12
CA THR A 133 16.63 10.69 -14.90
C THR A 133 16.86 11.34 -13.53
N TRP A 134 18.10 11.33 -13.02
CA TRP A 134 18.44 12.04 -11.78
C TRP A 134 18.28 13.56 -11.89
N ALA A 135 18.48 14.12 -13.09
CA ALA A 135 18.19 15.52 -13.35
C ALA A 135 16.69 15.82 -13.26
N TRP A 136 15.86 14.96 -13.84
CA TRP A 136 14.40 15.08 -13.76
C TRP A 136 13.91 14.93 -12.32
N TRP A 137 14.43 13.95 -11.57
CA TRP A 137 14.11 13.78 -10.14
C TRP A 137 14.37 15.06 -9.33
N ARG A 138 15.54 15.68 -9.52
CA ARG A 138 15.88 16.95 -8.84
C ARG A 138 14.94 18.08 -9.24
N GLU A 139 14.49 18.12 -10.49
CA GLU A 139 13.52 19.12 -10.96
C GLU A 139 12.12 18.90 -10.33
N GLU A 140 11.63 17.65 -10.27
CA GLU A 140 10.35 17.32 -9.63
C GLU A 140 10.38 17.64 -8.11
N LEU A 141 11.53 17.43 -7.46
CA LEU A 141 11.75 17.88 -6.08
C LEU A 141 11.73 19.41 -5.95
N ARG A 142 12.36 20.13 -6.89
CA ARG A 142 12.37 21.60 -6.91
C ARG A 142 10.97 22.18 -7.15
N HIS A 143 10.14 21.49 -7.92
CA HIS A 143 8.73 21.84 -8.13
C HIS A 143 7.80 21.35 -7.03
N GLU A 144 8.34 20.79 -5.94
CA GLU A 144 7.58 20.36 -4.77
C GLU A 144 6.51 19.30 -5.09
N ARG A 145 6.73 18.51 -6.14
CA ARG A 145 5.80 17.46 -6.56
C ARG A 145 5.95 16.16 -5.76
N VAL A 146 7.06 16.03 -5.02
CA VAL A 146 7.31 14.90 -4.13
C VAL A 146 7.06 15.28 -2.68
N THR A 147 7.58 16.42 -2.24
CA THR A 147 7.39 16.95 -0.89
C THR A 147 7.52 18.47 -0.92
N LYS A 148 6.72 19.16 -0.09
CA LYS A 148 6.87 20.59 0.19
C LYS A 148 7.81 20.86 1.37
N ASP A 149 8.15 19.83 2.14
CA ASP A 149 9.03 20.00 3.28
C ASP A 149 10.47 20.23 2.83
N GLY A 150 11.02 21.38 3.24
CA GLY A 150 12.36 21.81 2.81
C GLY A 150 13.47 20.89 3.29
N TYR A 151 13.35 20.33 4.50
CA TYR A 151 14.35 19.43 5.08
C TYR A 151 14.38 18.10 4.33
N HIS A 152 13.22 17.46 4.15
CA HIS A 152 13.13 16.20 3.41
C HIS A 152 13.50 16.37 1.95
N ARG A 153 13.16 17.50 1.32
CA ARG A 153 13.57 17.80 -0.06
C ARG A 153 15.09 17.75 -0.24
N VAL A 154 15.87 18.31 0.70
CA VAL A 154 17.35 18.26 0.65
C VAL A 154 17.83 16.81 0.76
N LEU A 155 17.28 16.02 1.70
CA LEU A 155 17.63 14.60 1.84
C LEU A 155 17.32 13.76 0.60
N LEU A 156 16.23 14.09 -0.10
CA LEU A 156 15.78 13.42 -1.32
C LEU A 156 16.63 13.80 -2.54
N GLN A 157 17.24 14.99 -2.57
CA GLN A 157 18.13 15.40 -3.67
C GLN A 157 19.41 14.56 -3.71
N ASP A 158 19.88 14.07 -2.56
CA ASP A 158 21.13 13.34 -2.43
C ASP A 158 21.00 11.81 -2.57
N VAL A 159 19.81 11.31 -2.96
CA VAL A 159 19.54 9.87 -3.10
C VAL A 159 20.58 9.18 -4.00
N GLN A 160 20.96 9.79 -5.13
CA GLN A 160 21.94 9.21 -6.05
C GLN A 160 23.30 8.98 -5.37
N THR A 161 23.82 10.01 -4.68
CA THR A 161 25.11 9.93 -3.99
C THR A 161 25.05 8.90 -2.87
N ARG A 162 23.99 8.91 -2.06
CA ARG A 162 23.79 7.94 -0.97
C ARG A 162 23.76 6.50 -1.47
N LEU A 163 23.07 6.22 -2.58
CA LEU A 163 23.04 4.87 -3.16
C LEU A 163 24.43 4.45 -3.68
N THR A 164 25.19 5.39 -4.25
CA THR A 164 26.54 5.12 -4.76
C THR A 164 27.51 4.80 -3.63
N ILE A 165 27.54 5.61 -2.57
CA ILE A 165 28.39 5.39 -1.40
C ILE A 165 28.04 4.06 -0.73
N GLN A 166 26.74 3.81 -0.47
CA GLN A 166 26.31 2.54 0.13
C GLN A 166 26.73 1.33 -0.69
N HIS A 167 26.61 1.40 -2.03
CA HIS A 167 27.02 0.30 -2.89
C HIS A 167 28.55 0.11 -2.94
N GLU A 168 29.33 1.19 -2.89
CA GLU A 168 30.79 1.11 -2.81
C GLU A 168 31.27 0.52 -1.47
N ASP A 169 30.58 0.86 -0.38
CA ASP A 169 30.88 0.38 0.97
C ASP A 169 30.44 -1.08 1.18
N ASP A 170 29.18 -1.42 0.85
CA ASP A 170 28.62 -2.77 0.91
C ASP A 170 27.56 -2.99 -0.19
N PRO A 171 27.95 -3.61 -1.33
CA PRO A 171 27.02 -3.95 -2.41
C PRO A 171 25.86 -4.86 -2.01
N SER A 172 25.99 -5.59 -0.89
CA SER A 172 25.01 -6.58 -0.45
C SER A 172 23.86 -5.99 0.38
N THR A 173 24.01 -4.75 0.86
CA THR A 173 23.03 -4.07 1.73
C THR A 173 22.84 -2.60 1.36
N VAL A 174 22.31 -2.35 0.17
CA VAL A 174 21.93 -0.99 -0.26
C VAL A 174 20.49 -0.71 0.12
N GLU A 175 20.27 0.33 0.92
CA GLU A 175 18.96 0.76 1.43
C GLU A 175 18.54 2.11 0.83
N LEU A 176 17.28 2.16 0.39
CA LEU A 176 16.60 3.41 0.06
C LEU A 176 15.46 3.64 1.04
N ASP A 177 15.71 4.52 2.01
CA ASP A 177 14.69 4.98 2.94
C ASP A 177 14.07 6.31 2.46
N LEU A 178 12.78 6.27 2.16
CA LEU A 178 11.94 7.42 1.83
C LEU A 178 10.80 7.58 2.86
N SER A 179 10.96 7.03 4.06
CA SER A 179 9.92 7.06 5.10
C SER A 179 9.68 8.47 5.63
N ASN A 180 8.44 8.74 6.04
CA ASN A 180 8.01 9.97 6.71
C ASN A 180 8.44 11.26 5.99
N CYS A 181 8.51 11.25 4.66
CA CYS A 181 8.97 12.39 3.87
C CYS A 181 7.87 13.44 3.61
N TYR A 182 6.74 13.36 4.32
CA TYR A 182 5.55 14.20 4.14
C TYR A 182 5.17 14.35 2.67
N MET A 183 5.09 13.21 1.99
CA MET A 183 4.97 13.21 0.53
C MET A 183 3.64 13.79 0.05
N GLU A 184 3.71 14.57 -1.01
CA GLU A 184 2.55 15.19 -1.66
C GLU A 184 1.69 14.15 -2.39
N PRO A 185 0.41 14.44 -2.66
CA PRO A 185 -0.46 13.54 -3.42
C PRO A 185 0.07 13.17 -4.82
N THR A 186 0.96 13.98 -5.40
CA THR A 186 1.62 13.74 -6.68
C THR A 186 2.83 12.81 -6.59
N ALA A 187 3.39 12.58 -5.40
CA ALA A 187 4.62 11.82 -5.21
C ALA A 187 4.57 10.40 -5.77
N PRO A 188 3.47 9.62 -5.64
CA PRO A 188 3.41 8.26 -6.21
C PRO A 188 3.64 8.23 -7.73
N TYR A 189 3.19 9.25 -8.47
CA TYR A 189 3.41 9.34 -9.91
C TYR A 189 4.89 9.61 -10.25
N VAL A 190 5.55 10.44 -9.45
CA VAL A 190 6.98 10.75 -9.61
C VAL A 190 7.82 9.52 -9.25
N LEU A 191 7.56 8.91 -8.11
CA LEU A 191 8.24 7.68 -7.65
C LEU A 191 8.05 6.52 -8.61
N GLY A 192 6.84 6.35 -9.16
CA GLY A 192 6.56 5.30 -10.13
C GLY A 192 7.43 5.40 -11.37
N ARG A 193 7.64 6.61 -11.88
CA ARG A 193 8.54 6.87 -13.02
C ARG A 193 10.02 6.75 -12.64
N LEU A 194 10.40 7.19 -11.44
CA LEU A 194 11.76 7.03 -10.93
C LEU A 194 12.12 5.54 -10.88
N PHE A 195 11.32 4.74 -10.17
CA PHE A 195 11.55 3.30 -10.01
C PHE A 195 11.36 2.48 -11.29
N ALA A 196 10.57 2.98 -12.23
CA ALA A 196 10.45 2.39 -13.57
C ALA A 196 11.62 2.71 -14.50
N SER A 197 12.55 3.60 -14.09
CA SER A 197 13.65 4.01 -14.96
C SER A 197 14.64 2.88 -15.21
N LEU A 198 14.86 2.58 -16.49
CA LEU A 198 15.86 1.62 -16.94
C LEU A 198 17.25 2.26 -17.11
N GLN A 199 17.34 3.59 -17.02
CA GLN A 199 18.57 4.35 -17.21
C GLN A 199 19.36 4.52 -15.90
N LEU A 200 18.68 4.50 -14.76
CA LEU A 200 19.30 4.72 -13.45
C LEU A 200 19.84 3.40 -12.89
N LYS A 201 21.11 3.12 -13.18
CA LYS A 201 21.79 1.91 -12.70
C LYS A 201 21.76 1.78 -11.18
N GLU A 202 21.80 2.91 -10.45
CA GLU A 202 21.86 2.93 -8.99
C GLU A 202 20.61 2.33 -8.35
N LEU A 203 19.45 2.48 -8.99
CA LEU A 203 18.20 1.89 -8.50
C LEU A 203 18.25 0.36 -8.55
N ARG A 204 19.05 -0.22 -9.45
CA ARG A 204 19.17 -1.69 -9.57
C ARG A 204 19.96 -2.32 -8.43
N TRP A 205 20.60 -1.52 -7.58
CA TRP A 205 21.37 -1.99 -6.42
C TRP A 205 20.52 -2.13 -5.16
N ILE A 206 19.36 -1.50 -5.12
CA ILE A 206 18.54 -1.40 -3.91
C ILE A 206 18.08 -2.78 -3.45
N THR A 207 18.51 -3.15 -2.25
CA THR A 207 18.15 -4.40 -1.57
C THR A 207 17.02 -4.22 -0.55
N SER A 208 16.85 -3.00 -0.02
CA SER A 208 15.81 -2.62 0.92
C SER A 208 15.16 -1.30 0.51
N LEU A 209 13.83 -1.27 0.42
CA LEU A 209 13.05 -0.07 0.11
C LEU A 209 12.05 0.17 1.24
N ARG A 210 12.11 1.36 1.84
CA ARG A 210 11.17 1.81 2.86
C ARG A 210 10.38 3.01 2.38
N LEU A 211 9.06 2.88 2.44
CA LEU A 211 8.13 3.97 2.13
C LEU A 211 7.29 4.34 3.36
N ASP A 212 7.66 3.92 4.56
CA ASP A 212 6.82 4.00 5.76
C ASP A 212 6.26 5.41 6.01
N GLY A 213 5.01 5.53 6.48
CA GLY A 213 4.46 6.82 6.90
C GLY A 213 4.06 7.78 5.78
N ASN A 214 4.08 7.34 4.51
CA ASN A 214 3.66 8.17 3.37
C ASN A 214 2.23 7.82 2.92
N TYR A 215 1.23 8.57 3.37
CA TYR A 215 -0.20 8.27 3.18
C TYR A 215 -0.71 8.46 1.73
N PHE A 216 -0.26 7.61 0.80
CA PHE A 216 -0.67 7.64 -0.59
C PHE A 216 -2.16 7.32 -0.74
N THR A 217 -2.82 7.98 -1.70
CA THR A 217 -4.16 7.58 -2.12
C THR A 217 -4.08 6.24 -2.87
N ASP A 218 -5.13 5.42 -2.79
CA ASP A 218 -5.17 4.13 -3.51
C ASP A 218 -4.94 4.30 -5.03
N ALA A 219 -5.48 5.37 -5.61
CA ALA A 219 -5.30 5.68 -7.02
C ALA A 219 -3.83 6.05 -7.35
N GLY A 220 -3.19 6.87 -6.50
CA GLY A 220 -1.79 7.23 -6.64
C GLY A 220 -0.87 6.02 -6.49
N PHE A 221 -1.09 5.23 -5.43
CA PHE A 221 -0.33 4.01 -5.17
C PHE A 221 -0.52 2.96 -6.27
N GLY A 222 -1.76 2.75 -6.73
CA GLY A 222 -2.06 1.86 -7.85
C GLY A 222 -1.41 2.31 -9.16
N THR A 223 -1.37 3.62 -9.43
CA THR A 223 -0.68 4.15 -10.62
C THR A 223 0.83 3.96 -10.55
N MET A 224 1.42 4.17 -9.37
CA MET A 224 2.84 3.89 -9.12
C MET A 224 3.17 2.44 -9.45
N LEU A 225 2.44 1.48 -8.87
CA LEU A 225 2.63 0.05 -9.09
C LEU A 225 2.40 -0.36 -10.55
N ALA A 226 1.36 0.19 -11.21
CA ALA A 226 1.10 -0.08 -12.61
C ALA A 226 2.22 0.42 -13.53
N THR A 227 2.74 1.61 -13.28
CA THR A 227 3.87 2.19 -14.03
C THR A 227 5.13 1.34 -13.88
N MET A 228 5.45 0.97 -12.64
CA MET A 228 6.57 0.10 -12.31
C MET A 228 6.41 -1.27 -12.96
N SER A 229 5.24 -1.89 -12.87
CA SER A 229 4.96 -3.20 -13.46
C SER A 229 5.09 -3.19 -14.99
N ALA A 230 4.58 -2.15 -15.67
CA ALA A 230 4.70 -2.04 -17.12
C ALA A 230 6.16 -1.95 -17.60
N ALA A 231 7.04 -1.31 -16.81
CA ALA A 231 8.47 -1.31 -17.07
C ALA A 231 9.11 -2.68 -16.76
N ASN A 232 8.69 -3.32 -15.66
CA ASN A 232 9.17 -4.62 -15.21
C ASN A 232 8.95 -5.74 -16.24
N GLU A 233 7.85 -5.69 -17.00
CA GLU A 233 7.57 -6.63 -18.10
C GLU A 233 8.60 -6.54 -19.24
N LYS A 234 9.27 -5.41 -19.41
CA LYS A 234 10.31 -5.21 -20.44
C LYS A 234 11.70 -5.60 -19.91
N GLN A 235 11.99 -5.17 -18.69
CA GLN A 235 13.23 -5.45 -18.00
C GLN A 235 12.98 -5.37 -16.50
N THR A 236 13.42 -6.38 -15.75
CA THR A 236 13.24 -6.41 -14.30
C THR A 236 13.81 -5.14 -13.66
N ILE A 237 12.93 -4.35 -13.04
CA ILE A 237 13.29 -3.19 -12.23
C ILE A 237 13.56 -3.66 -10.80
N LEU A 238 14.44 -2.96 -10.07
CA LEU A 238 14.77 -3.31 -8.68
C LEU A 238 15.07 -4.83 -8.48
N PRO A 239 15.93 -5.45 -9.32
CA PRO A 239 16.04 -6.92 -9.43
C PRO A 239 16.55 -7.60 -8.15
N VAL A 240 17.26 -6.87 -7.30
CA VAL A 240 17.85 -7.38 -6.05
C VAL A 240 17.08 -6.95 -4.81
N LEU A 241 15.89 -6.33 -4.97
CA LEU A 241 15.08 -5.89 -3.84
C LEU A 241 14.59 -7.09 -3.03
N ARG A 242 15.07 -7.19 -1.79
CA ARG A 242 14.77 -8.28 -0.85
C ARG A 242 13.79 -7.86 0.23
N GLN A 243 13.72 -6.57 0.57
CA GLN A 243 12.94 -6.08 1.69
C GLN A 243 12.09 -4.88 1.24
N LEU A 244 10.78 -4.98 1.47
CA LEU A 244 9.83 -3.91 1.17
C LEU A 244 9.04 -3.56 2.43
N TYR A 245 9.13 -2.30 2.84
CA TYR A 245 8.44 -1.77 4.01
C TYR A 245 7.43 -0.70 3.59
N LEU A 246 6.16 -0.98 3.90
CA LEU A 246 4.99 -0.13 3.63
C LEU A 246 4.21 0.10 4.92
N ASN A 247 4.91 0.38 6.01
CA ASN A 247 4.32 0.48 7.33
C ASN A 247 3.63 1.84 7.54
N ASN A 248 2.52 1.87 8.29
CA ASN A 248 1.81 3.11 8.61
C ASN A 248 1.51 3.98 7.36
N MET A 249 1.08 3.33 6.29
CA MET A 249 0.79 3.94 4.99
C MET A 249 -0.71 4.26 4.80
N ASN A 250 -1.53 3.98 5.82
CA ASN A 250 -3.00 3.97 5.74
C ASN A 250 -3.53 3.01 4.65
N LEU A 251 -2.89 1.85 4.50
CA LEU A 251 -3.36 0.81 3.59
C LEU A 251 -4.64 0.18 4.13
N ASP A 252 -5.56 -0.10 3.21
CA ASP A 252 -6.75 -0.87 3.48
C ASP A 252 -6.78 -2.18 2.66
N ARG A 253 -7.90 -2.90 2.73
CA ARG A 253 -8.08 -4.15 1.97
C ARG A 253 -8.00 -3.96 0.44
N HIS A 254 -8.37 -2.79 -0.07
CA HIS A 254 -8.34 -2.46 -1.50
C HIS A 254 -6.90 -2.16 -1.94
N SER A 255 -6.16 -1.36 -1.16
CA SER A 255 -4.73 -1.10 -1.41
C SER A 255 -3.92 -2.40 -1.43
N VAL A 256 -4.18 -3.29 -0.46
CA VAL A 256 -3.51 -4.59 -0.37
C VAL A 256 -3.85 -5.50 -1.54
N ALA A 257 -5.12 -5.57 -1.95
CA ALA A 257 -5.51 -6.35 -3.13
C ALA A 257 -4.80 -5.88 -4.39
N GLY A 258 -4.66 -4.57 -4.57
CA GLY A 258 -3.90 -3.98 -5.67
C GLY A 258 -2.41 -4.28 -5.60
N LEU A 259 -1.79 -4.07 -4.44
CA LEU A 259 -0.39 -4.40 -4.22
C LEU A 259 -0.06 -5.85 -4.61
N PHE A 260 -0.86 -6.79 -4.11
CA PHE A 260 -0.63 -8.22 -4.31
C PHE A 260 -0.84 -8.66 -5.76
N ALA A 261 -1.69 -7.95 -6.52
CA ALA A 261 -1.86 -8.20 -7.95
C ALA A 261 -0.55 -8.00 -8.74
N TYR A 262 0.31 -7.09 -8.30
CA TYR A 262 1.61 -6.79 -8.94
C TYR A 262 2.78 -7.56 -8.32
N LEU A 263 2.78 -7.78 -7.00
CA LEU A 263 3.82 -8.54 -6.34
C LEU A 263 3.78 -10.03 -6.72
N PHE A 264 2.56 -10.59 -6.83
CA PHE A 264 2.36 -12.03 -7.07
C PHE A 264 1.36 -12.27 -8.21
N PRO A 265 1.79 -12.11 -9.47
CA PRO A 265 0.89 -12.26 -10.61
C PRO A 265 0.27 -13.65 -10.70
N VAL A 266 -1.04 -13.70 -10.99
CA VAL A 266 -1.83 -14.94 -11.05
C VAL A 266 -1.96 -15.42 -12.49
N ASN A 267 -1.65 -16.70 -12.74
CA ASN A 267 -1.88 -17.37 -14.01
C ASN A 267 -3.39 -17.64 -14.18
N ARG A 268 -4.04 -16.76 -14.94
CA ARG A 268 -5.49 -16.77 -15.12
C ARG A 268 -5.99 -18.02 -15.83
N SER A 269 -5.22 -18.52 -16.79
CA SER A 269 -5.57 -19.72 -17.57
C SER A 269 -5.53 -20.95 -16.68
N ALA A 270 -4.47 -21.12 -15.89
CA ALA A 270 -4.33 -22.22 -14.94
C ALA A 270 -5.34 -22.12 -13.78
N THR A 271 -5.64 -20.91 -13.31
CA THR A 271 -6.66 -20.72 -12.28
C THR A 271 -8.03 -21.17 -12.79
N ARG A 272 -8.39 -20.86 -14.05
CA ARG A 272 -9.70 -21.22 -14.64
C ARG A 272 -9.85 -22.71 -14.91
N SER A 273 -8.77 -23.44 -15.15
CA SER A 273 -8.83 -24.89 -15.41
C SER A 273 -9.14 -25.71 -14.15
N ILE A 274 -8.98 -25.14 -12.94
CA ILE A 274 -9.35 -25.81 -11.70
C ILE A 274 -10.88 -25.92 -11.58
N PRO A 275 -11.44 -27.14 -11.47
CA PRO A 275 -12.89 -27.34 -11.29
C PRO A 275 -13.41 -26.70 -10.00
N ALA A 276 -14.68 -26.29 -9.97
CA ALA A 276 -15.28 -25.62 -8.82
C ALA A 276 -15.21 -26.41 -7.50
N LYS A 277 -15.21 -27.76 -7.59
CA LYS A 277 -15.09 -28.70 -6.46
C LYS A 277 -13.66 -28.79 -5.91
N GLY A 278 -12.64 -28.54 -6.74
CA GLY A 278 -11.23 -28.49 -6.35
C GLY A 278 -10.70 -27.06 -6.18
N ALA A 279 -11.58 -26.06 -6.20
CA ALA A 279 -11.18 -24.68 -6.06
C ALA A 279 -10.78 -24.39 -4.61
N LEU A 280 -9.54 -23.92 -4.43
CA LEU A 280 -9.01 -23.45 -3.15
C LEU A 280 -9.85 -22.26 -2.66
N ARG A 281 -10.15 -22.22 -1.36
CA ARG A 281 -11.06 -21.21 -0.77
C ARG A 281 -10.53 -20.70 0.55
N ILE A 282 -10.85 -19.43 0.82
CA ILE A 282 -10.74 -18.82 2.14
C ILE A 282 -12.03 -18.05 2.38
N ALA A 283 -12.65 -18.20 3.55
CA ALA A 283 -13.92 -17.59 3.89
C ALA A 283 -15.01 -17.87 2.85
N GLY A 284 -15.06 -19.11 2.33
CA GLY A 284 -16.06 -19.56 1.35
C GLY A 284 -15.88 -19.07 -0.10
N SER A 285 -15.09 -18.02 -0.35
CA SER A 285 -14.81 -17.56 -1.71
C SER A 285 -13.52 -18.16 -2.27
N ARG A 286 -13.48 -18.31 -3.59
CA ARG A 286 -12.35 -18.90 -4.33
C ARG A 286 -11.09 -18.04 -4.21
N ALA A 287 -9.94 -18.69 -4.04
CA ALA A 287 -8.63 -18.11 -4.29
C ALA A 287 -8.49 -17.86 -5.80
N SER A 288 -8.55 -16.59 -6.17
CA SER A 288 -8.46 -16.16 -7.56
C SER A 288 -7.69 -14.86 -7.64
N ARG A 289 -7.37 -14.45 -8.87
CA ARG A 289 -6.82 -13.13 -9.14
C ARG A 289 -7.67 -12.03 -8.48
N PRO A 290 -7.05 -10.97 -7.94
CA PRO A 290 -7.73 -9.75 -7.54
C PRO A 290 -8.60 -9.16 -8.67
N SER A 291 -9.58 -8.32 -8.32
CA SER A 291 -10.46 -7.65 -9.30
C SER A 291 -9.65 -6.97 -10.41
N GLU A 292 -10.20 -6.91 -11.62
CA GLU A 292 -9.60 -6.16 -12.72
C GLU A 292 -9.51 -4.66 -12.40
N ASP A 293 -10.34 -4.16 -11.48
CA ASP A 293 -10.33 -2.76 -11.00
C ASP A 293 -8.96 -2.35 -10.44
N TYR A 294 -8.19 -3.32 -9.93
CA TYR A 294 -6.86 -3.07 -9.38
C TYR A 294 -5.74 -3.06 -10.44
N ILE A 295 -6.07 -3.41 -11.69
CA ILE A 295 -5.12 -3.66 -12.77
C ILE A 295 -5.47 -2.72 -13.92
N THR A 296 -5.11 -1.46 -13.72
CA THR A 296 -5.58 -0.32 -14.52
C THR A 296 -4.95 -0.24 -15.92
N ALA A 297 -3.76 -0.81 -16.12
CA ALA A 297 -2.97 -0.59 -17.35
C ALA A 297 -3.06 -1.72 -18.39
N ASN A 298 -3.43 -2.94 -18.01
CA ASN A 298 -3.40 -4.10 -18.91
C ASN A 298 -4.51 -5.09 -18.59
N LYS A 299 -5.45 -5.31 -19.52
CA LYS A 299 -6.53 -6.30 -19.37
C LYS A 299 -6.00 -7.72 -19.08
N ARG A 300 -4.78 -8.05 -19.54
CA ARG A 300 -4.11 -9.32 -19.25
C ARG A 300 -3.47 -9.37 -17.87
N GLY A 301 -3.20 -8.22 -17.26
CA GLY A 301 -2.46 -8.06 -16.00
C GLY A 301 -0.99 -8.38 -16.11
N PRO A 302 -0.25 -8.20 -15.00
CA PRO A 302 1.15 -8.56 -14.94
C PRO A 302 1.32 -10.06 -15.13
N THR A 303 2.47 -10.44 -15.68
CA THR A 303 2.93 -11.82 -15.81
C THR A 303 4.24 -12.04 -15.05
N VAL A 304 5.02 -10.97 -14.84
CA VAL A 304 6.28 -11.01 -14.10
C VAL A 304 6.08 -10.36 -12.72
N PRO A 305 6.51 -11.01 -11.61
CA PRO A 305 6.42 -10.42 -10.28
C PRO A 305 7.23 -9.13 -10.21
N LEU A 306 6.67 -8.10 -9.57
CA LEU A 306 7.31 -6.79 -9.51
C LEU A 306 8.69 -6.83 -8.85
N PHE A 307 8.84 -7.67 -7.82
CA PHE A 307 10.09 -7.84 -7.07
C PHE A 307 10.40 -9.35 -6.91
N PRO A 308 11.04 -9.99 -7.90
CA PRO A 308 11.25 -11.45 -7.89
C PRO A 308 12.15 -11.93 -6.75
N SER A 309 13.03 -11.07 -6.23
CA SER A 309 13.96 -11.40 -5.14
C SER A 309 13.39 -11.11 -3.74
N MET A 310 12.12 -10.71 -3.63
CA MET A 310 11.53 -10.25 -2.37
C MET A 310 11.47 -11.38 -1.34
N SER A 311 12.06 -11.12 -0.18
CA SER A 311 12.16 -12.02 0.97
C SER A 311 11.39 -11.52 2.20
N VAL A 312 11.20 -10.21 2.33
CA VAL A 312 10.49 -9.57 3.45
C VAL A 312 9.49 -8.59 2.89
N LEU A 313 8.23 -8.73 3.31
CA LEU A 313 7.16 -7.76 3.07
C LEU A 313 6.56 -7.35 4.42
N SER A 314 6.66 -6.06 4.75
CA SER A 314 6.12 -5.50 5.99
C SER A 314 5.00 -4.52 5.68
N LEU A 315 3.81 -4.82 6.18
CA LEU A 315 2.61 -3.97 6.09
C LEU A 315 2.14 -3.51 7.48
N SER A 316 3.03 -3.53 8.46
CA SER A 316 2.73 -3.23 9.86
C SER A 316 2.13 -1.85 10.05
N ASP A 317 1.37 -1.68 11.13
CA ASP A 317 0.74 -0.39 11.47
C ASP A 317 -0.26 0.14 10.41
N ASN A 318 -0.88 -0.77 9.64
CA ASN A 318 -1.98 -0.43 8.74
C ASN A 318 -3.29 -1.05 9.25
N PRO A 319 -3.99 -0.42 10.22
CA PRO A 319 -5.22 -0.98 10.81
C PRO A 319 -6.38 -1.12 9.82
N GLY A 320 -6.36 -0.36 8.71
CA GLY A 320 -7.35 -0.47 7.64
C GLY A 320 -7.33 -1.79 6.88
N VAL A 321 -6.23 -2.55 6.96
CA VAL A 321 -6.13 -3.90 6.37
C VAL A 321 -7.18 -4.81 7.01
N GLY A 322 -7.16 -4.91 8.34
CA GLY A 322 -8.09 -5.71 9.12
C GLY A 322 -8.18 -7.18 8.70
N THR A 323 -9.20 -7.88 9.21
CA THR A 323 -9.46 -9.28 8.86
C THR A 323 -9.86 -9.45 7.38
N ALA A 324 -10.54 -8.46 6.80
CA ALA A 324 -10.91 -8.49 5.38
C ALA A 324 -9.68 -8.46 4.46
N GLY A 325 -8.68 -7.63 4.77
CA GLY A 325 -7.41 -7.59 4.06
C GLY A 325 -6.60 -8.86 4.26
N LEU A 326 -6.57 -9.44 5.47
CA LEU A 326 -5.96 -10.75 5.72
C LEU A 326 -6.57 -11.83 4.81
N ILE A 327 -7.90 -11.90 4.70
CA ILE A 327 -8.58 -12.87 3.82
C ILE A 327 -8.10 -12.70 2.36
N LEU A 328 -7.96 -11.47 1.88
CA LEU A 328 -7.49 -11.20 0.52
C LEU A 328 -6.02 -11.63 0.33
N ILE A 329 -5.16 -11.38 1.32
CA ILE A 329 -3.77 -11.83 1.34
C ILE A 329 -3.70 -13.36 1.24
N LEU A 330 -4.43 -14.08 2.09
CA LEU A 330 -4.43 -15.54 2.12
C LEU A 330 -4.99 -16.14 0.82
N ARG A 331 -6.04 -15.52 0.24
CA ARG A 331 -6.55 -15.91 -1.09
C ARG A 331 -5.52 -15.66 -2.18
N SER A 332 -4.81 -14.54 -2.12
CA SER A 332 -3.76 -14.25 -3.08
C SER A 332 -2.65 -15.28 -2.99
N PHE A 333 -2.25 -15.70 -1.79
CA PHE A 333 -1.21 -16.71 -1.60
C PHE A 333 -1.59 -18.12 -2.10
N LEU A 334 -2.88 -18.48 -2.02
CA LEU A 334 -3.38 -19.75 -2.54
C LEU A 334 -3.73 -19.70 -4.04
N ALA A 335 -3.70 -18.53 -4.67
CA ALA A 335 -3.99 -18.45 -6.09
C ALA A 335 -2.93 -19.21 -6.91
N VAL A 336 -3.27 -19.55 -8.16
CA VAL A 336 -2.31 -20.23 -9.04
C VAL A 336 -1.43 -19.18 -9.71
N HIS A 337 -0.17 -19.09 -9.30
CA HIS A 337 0.80 -18.16 -9.87
C HIS A 337 1.53 -18.76 -11.08
N TYR A 338 2.30 -17.93 -11.79
CA TYR A 338 3.16 -18.40 -12.88
C TYR A 338 4.36 -19.20 -12.35
N GLU A 339 4.88 -18.82 -11.19
CA GLU A 339 6.02 -19.45 -10.55
C GLU A 339 5.74 -19.58 -9.03
N PRO A 340 6.24 -20.64 -8.37
CA PRO A 340 6.15 -20.75 -6.92
C PRO A 340 7.05 -19.71 -6.27
N HIS A 341 6.55 -19.03 -5.24
CA HIS A 341 7.34 -18.02 -4.51
C HIS A 341 7.35 -18.30 -3.03
N ILE A 342 8.54 -18.52 -2.47
CA ILE A 342 8.72 -18.71 -1.02
C ILE A 342 9.53 -17.54 -0.49
N PHE A 343 8.97 -16.79 0.45
CA PHE A 343 9.64 -15.64 1.05
C PHE A 343 9.71 -15.77 2.58
N SER A 344 10.65 -15.07 3.20
CA SER A 344 11.02 -15.29 4.60
C SER A 344 9.99 -14.74 5.58
N VAL A 345 9.50 -13.52 5.38
CA VAL A 345 8.66 -12.83 6.37
C VAL A 345 7.54 -12.04 5.72
N MET A 346 6.32 -12.28 6.19
CA MET A 346 5.14 -11.44 6.02
C MET A 346 4.81 -10.80 7.37
N ASP A 347 5.06 -9.50 7.53
CA ASP A 347 4.72 -8.77 8.75
C ASP A 347 3.38 -8.03 8.61
N LEU A 348 2.45 -8.39 9.48
CA LEU A 348 1.09 -7.87 9.60
C LEU A 348 0.83 -7.39 11.03
N SER A 349 1.87 -6.96 11.75
CA SER A 349 1.75 -6.45 13.11
C SER A 349 0.87 -5.20 13.17
N ARG A 350 -0.03 -5.15 14.15
CA ARG A 350 -0.93 -4.00 14.40
C ARG A 350 -1.77 -3.59 13.17
N CYS A 351 -2.16 -4.56 12.33
CA CYS A 351 -2.99 -4.37 11.14
C CYS A 351 -4.50 -4.43 11.40
N GLY A 352 -4.95 -4.33 12.66
CA GLY A 352 -6.38 -4.34 12.99
C GLY A 352 -7.06 -5.69 12.80
N ILE A 353 -6.30 -6.80 12.85
CA ILE A 353 -6.82 -8.16 12.68
C ILE A 353 -7.58 -8.59 13.96
N ASP A 354 -8.83 -9.02 13.79
CA ASP A 354 -9.74 -9.37 14.89
C ASP A 354 -9.63 -10.83 15.36
N ARG A 355 -10.32 -11.16 16.46
CA ARG A 355 -10.32 -12.49 17.09
C ARG A 355 -10.82 -13.63 16.19
N GLY A 356 -11.62 -13.33 15.19
CA GLY A 356 -12.15 -14.31 14.23
C GLY A 356 -11.14 -14.72 13.16
N ALA A 357 -9.98 -14.07 13.08
CA ALA A 357 -8.99 -14.32 12.04
C ALA A 357 -8.33 -15.70 12.11
N SER A 358 -8.23 -16.29 13.31
CA SER A 358 -7.66 -17.62 13.55
C SER A 358 -8.24 -18.71 12.64
N ARG A 359 -9.55 -18.66 12.37
CA ARG A 359 -10.23 -19.64 11.49
C ARG A 359 -9.74 -19.58 10.05
N TYR A 360 -9.39 -18.39 9.56
CA TYR A 360 -8.96 -18.20 8.16
C TYR A 360 -7.49 -18.59 7.98
N LEU A 361 -6.66 -18.38 8.99
CA LEU A 361 -5.30 -18.92 9.01
C LEU A 361 -5.33 -20.44 9.02
N ARG A 362 -6.21 -21.06 9.82
CA ARG A 362 -6.42 -22.51 9.79
C ARG A 362 -6.84 -22.99 8.41
N GLU A 363 -7.86 -22.36 7.82
CA GLU A 363 -8.34 -22.67 6.47
C GLU A 363 -7.20 -22.54 5.44
N TYR A 364 -6.34 -21.52 5.55
CA TYR A 364 -5.17 -21.36 4.69
C TYR A 364 -4.20 -22.53 4.78
N PHE A 365 -3.84 -22.98 5.98
CA PHE A 365 -2.91 -24.09 6.15
C PHE A 365 -3.48 -25.42 5.63
N GLU A 366 -4.78 -25.68 5.83
CA GLU A 366 -5.46 -26.87 5.29
C GLU A 366 -5.46 -26.87 3.75
N GLN A 367 -5.72 -25.69 3.15
CA GLN A 367 -5.79 -25.52 1.70
C GLN A 367 -4.40 -25.50 1.05
N LEU A 368 -3.37 -25.04 1.76
CA LEU A 368 -2.00 -24.95 1.24
C LEU A 368 -1.44 -26.33 0.85
N SER A 369 -1.61 -27.34 1.71
CA SER A 369 -1.19 -28.71 1.40
C SER A 369 -1.91 -29.23 0.15
N SER A 370 -3.22 -29.00 0.07
CA SER A 370 -4.03 -29.38 -1.09
C SER A 370 -3.58 -28.68 -2.38
N ALA A 371 -3.16 -27.41 -2.28
CA ALA A 371 -2.64 -26.64 -3.40
C ALA A 371 -1.31 -27.23 -3.92
N ILE A 372 -0.40 -27.57 -3.01
CA ILE A 372 0.90 -28.17 -3.32
C ILE A 372 0.69 -29.55 -3.98
N ASP A 373 -0.16 -30.40 -3.40
CA ASP A 373 -0.46 -31.74 -3.92
C ASP A 373 -1.11 -31.69 -5.31
N ALA A 374 -1.92 -30.66 -5.57
CA ALA A 374 -2.52 -30.41 -6.87
C ALA A 374 -1.54 -29.83 -7.91
N GLY A 375 -0.26 -29.65 -7.56
CA GLY A 375 0.76 -29.07 -8.42
C GLY A 375 0.53 -27.58 -8.73
N CYS A 376 -0.24 -26.89 -7.89
CA CYS A 376 -0.38 -25.44 -8.00
C CYS A 376 0.94 -24.77 -7.59
N CYS A 377 1.14 -23.54 -8.05
CA CYS A 377 2.27 -22.69 -7.64
C CYS A 377 1.77 -21.63 -6.66
N PRO A 378 1.57 -21.95 -5.36
CA PRO A 378 1.18 -20.96 -4.35
C PRO A 378 2.37 -20.05 -3.98
N VAL A 379 2.05 -18.96 -3.31
CA VAL A 379 3.02 -18.10 -2.62
C VAL A 379 3.01 -18.45 -1.13
N VAL A 380 4.19 -18.69 -0.55
CA VAL A 380 4.33 -19.21 0.81
C VAL A 380 5.30 -18.35 1.64
N PRO A 381 4.81 -17.56 2.62
CA PRO A 381 5.68 -16.97 3.62
C PRO A 381 6.15 -18.04 4.62
N LYS A 382 7.45 -18.08 4.93
CA LYS A 382 8.01 -18.92 5.99
C LYS A 382 7.61 -18.42 7.38
N ARG A 383 7.28 -17.14 7.52
CA ARG A 383 6.87 -16.55 8.78
C ARG A 383 5.77 -15.51 8.57
N PHE A 384 4.70 -15.61 9.34
CA PHE A 384 3.77 -14.51 9.58
C PHE A 384 4.07 -13.87 10.93
N VAL A 385 4.11 -12.55 10.98
CA VAL A 385 4.21 -11.78 12.22
C VAL A 385 2.88 -11.05 12.42
N LEU A 386 2.22 -11.29 13.55
CA LEU A 386 0.87 -10.82 13.86
C LEU A 386 0.83 -10.00 15.16
N MET A 387 1.99 -9.53 15.64
CA MET A 387 2.13 -8.87 16.92
C MET A 387 1.19 -7.67 17.09
N GLY A 388 0.56 -7.56 18.26
CA GLY A 388 -0.32 -6.45 18.60
C GLY A 388 -1.68 -6.47 17.89
N ASN A 389 -2.05 -7.56 17.22
CA ASN A 389 -3.42 -7.78 16.76
C ASN A 389 -4.23 -8.55 17.81
N GLN A 390 -5.56 -8.55 17.68
CA GLN A 390 -6.45 -9.33 18.54
C GLN A 390 -6.76 -10.71 17.97
N HIS A 391 -5.98 -11.22 17.02
CA HIS A 391 -6.20 -12.39 16.12
C HIS A 391 -6.85 -13.67 16.70
N GLY A 392 -6.99 -13.78 18.02
CA GLY A 392 -7.74 -14.85 18.69
C GLY A 392 -6.98 -16.17 18.75
N ILE A 393 -5.65 -16.10 18.66
CA ILE A 393 -4.73 -17.24 18.69
C ILE A 393 -4.09 -17.23 20.07
N ALA A 394 -4.45 -18.19 20.91
CA ALA A 394 -3.88 -18.33 22.25
C ALA A 394 -2.59 -19.18 22.22
N ASP A 395 -2.62 -20.29 21.48
CA ASP A 395 -1.46 -21.10 21.16
C ASP A 395 -1.34 -21.22 19.63
N SER A 396 -0.13 -21.02 19.12
CA SER A 396 0.18 -21.12 17.71
C SER A 396 0.02 -22.57 17.21
N HIS A 397 0.29 -23.56 18.08
CA HIS A 397 0.15 -24.99 17.77
C HIS A 397 -1.30 -25.43 17.53
N ASP A 398 -2.29 -24.65 17.97
CA ASP A 398 -3.72 -24.95 17.77
C ASP A 398 -4.19 -24.74 16.32
N ILE A 399 -3.42 -24.00 15.52
CA ILE A 399 -3.82 -23.58 14.18
C ILE A 399 -2.91 -24.20 13.12
N TYR A 400 -1.65 -24.47 13.47
CA TYR A 400 -0.67 -25.05 12.57
C TYR A 400 0.50 -25.67 13.35
N SER A 401 1.18 -26.65 12.72
CA SER A 401 2.48 -27.14 13.18
C SER A 401 3.56 -26.68 12.20
N PRO A 402 4.62 -25.97 12.65
CA PRO A 402 5.75 -25.63 11.80
C PRO A 402 6.41 -26.86 11.14
N GLU A 403 6.32 -28.03 11.79
CA GLU A 403 6.86 -29.29 11.26
C GLU A 403 6.05 -29.81 10.06
N GLY A 404 4.76 -29.47 9.98
CA GLY A 404 3.87 -29.91 8.90
C GLY A 404 3.86 -28.97 7.68
N THR A 405 3.98 -27.66 7.88
CA THR A 405 3.88 -26.67 6.80
C THR A 405 5.18 -25.90 6.52
N GLY A 406 6.16 -25.94 7.43
CA GLY A 406 7.38 -25.12 7.35
C GLY A 406 7.15 -23.63 7.61
N ILE A 407 5.95 -23.24 8.06
CA ILE A 407 5.56 -21.84 8.31
C ILE A 407 5.55 -21.59 9.82
N GLN A 408 6.02 -20.42 10.26
CA GLN A 408 5.99 -19.94 11.65
C GLN A 408 5.00 -18.79 11.82
N LEU A 409 4.19 -18.80 12.89
CA LEU A 409 3.43 -17.64 13.36
C LEU A 409 4.14 -17.02 14.57
N VAL A 410 4.34 -15.71 14.53
CA VAL A 410 4.83 -14.90 15.65
C VAL A 410 3.69 -14.00 16.11
N LEU A 411 3.26 -14.14 17.36
CA LEU A 411 2.03 -13.56 17.92
C LEU A 411 2.32 -12.41 18.88
#